data_AF-A0A3L6L7G1-F1
#
_entry.id   AF-A0A3L6L7G1-F1
#
_cell.length_a   1.000
_cell.length_b   1.000
_cell.length_c   1.000
_cell.angle_alpha   90.00
_cell.angle_beta   90.00
_cell.angle_gamma   90.00
#
_symmetry.space_group_name_H-M   'P 1'
#
loop_
_entity.id
_entity.type
_entity.pdbx_description
1 polymer ?
#
loop_
_entity_poly.entity_id
_entity_poly.type
_entity_poly.pdbx_seq_one_letter_code
_entity_poly.pdbx_strand_id
1 'polypeptide(L)'
;MPLIPTDNEATGALDIRQKNIQMIKDCDAVIADLSPFRGHEPDCGTAFEVGYAAALNKMVLTFTSDRRNMREKYGSEVDKDNLRVEGFGLPFNLMLYDGVEVFDSFESAFKYFLANFPSK
;
A
#
# COMPACT_ATOMS: atom_id res chain seq x y z
N MET A 1 -8.85 5.20 16.75
CA MET A 1 -8.59 3.77 17.08
C MET A 1 -8.21 3.08 15.77
N PRO A 2 -7.18 2.23 15.72
CA PRO A 2 -6.79 1.55 14.49
C PRO A 2 -7.86 0.53 14.06
N LEU A 3 -8.08 0.42 12.76
CA LEU A 3 -8.90 -0.63 12.13
C LEU A 3 -7.93 -1.66 11.55
N ILE A 4 -7.97 -2.90 12.04
CA ILE A 4 -7.05 -3.97 11.65
C ILE A 4 -7.82 -5.01 10.82
N PRO A 5 -7.30 -5.46 9.66
CA PRO A 5 -7.94 -6.49 8.84
C PRO A 5 -8.35 -7.73 9.62
N THR A 6 -9.51 -8.30 9.30
CA THR A 6 -10.14 -9.40 10.07
C THR A 6 -9.86 -10.79 9.53
N ASP A 7 -8.77 -10.95 8.78
CA ASP A 7 -8.48 -12.14 7.96
C ASP A 7 -8.41 -13.45 8.77
N ASN A 8 -8.18 -13.38 10.08
CA ASN A 8 -8.13 -14.52 10.99
C ASN A 8 -9.34 -14.66 11.95
N GLU A 9 -10.31 -13.74 11.88
CA GLU A 9 -11.43 -13.68 12.84
C GLU A 9 -12.78 -14.07 12.24
N ALA A 10 -12.90 -14.09 10.91
CA ALA A 10 -14.14 -14.41 10.21
C ALA A 10 -14.03 -15.70 9.40
N THR A 11 -15.09 -16.50 9.40
CA THR A 11 -15.18 -17.73 8.61
C THR A 11 -15.87 -17.44 7.29
N GLY A 12 -15.12 -17.07 6.25
CA GLY A 12 -15.65 -16.92 4.89
C GLY A 12 -14.99 -15.78 4.10
N ALA A 13 -14.46 -16.10 2.92
CA ALA A 13 -13.72 -15.14 2.09
C ALA A 13 -14.54 -13.88 1.71
N LEU A 14 -15.85 -14.04 1.45
CA LEU A 14 -16.73 -12.92 1.14
C LEU A 14 -16.96 -12.00 2.34
N ASP A 15 -17.13 -12.58 3.53
CA ASP A 15 -17.34 -11.83 4.76
C ASP A 15 -16.09 -11.05 5.17
N ILE A 16 -14.92 -11.69 5.08
CA ILE A 16 -13.62 -11.04 5.31
C ILE A 16 -13.46 -9.84 4.37
N ARG A 17 -13.62 -10.06 3.06
CA ARG A 17 -13.51 -8.99 2.06
C ARG A 17 -14.48 -7.85 2.35
N GLN A 18 -15.74 -8.16 2.68
CA GLN A 18 -16.75 -7.15 2.95
C GLN A 18 -16.43 -6.34 4.22
N LYS A 19 -15.92 -6.99 5.28
CA LYS A 19 -15.49 -6.32 6.51
C LYS A 19 -14.29 -5.41 6.27
N ASN A 20 -13.26 -5.86 5.56
CA ASN A 20 -12.10 -5.03 5.26
C ASN A 20 -12.49 -3.82 4.38
N ILE A 21 -13.37 -4.01 3.38
CA ILE A 21 -13.93 -2.89 2.60
C ILE A 21 -14.70 -1.90 3.48
N GLN A 22 -15.48 -2.39 4.45
CA GLN A 22 -16.21 -1.51 5.36
C GLN A 22 -15.24 -0.71 6.24
N MET A 23 -14.17 -1.32 6.74
CA MET A 23 -13.11 -0.61 7.47
C MET A 23 -12.48 0.51 6.62
N ILE A 24 -12.23 0.28 5.33
CA ILE A 24 -11.71 1.31 4.43
C ILE A 24 -12.72 2.46 4.25
N LYS A 25 -14.02 2.16 4.16
CA LYS A 25 -15.06 3.20 4.11
C LYS A 25 -15.10 4.05 5.37
N ASP A 26 -14.90 3.42 6.53
CA ASP A 26 -15.03 4.04 7.84
C ASP A 26 -13.75 4.76 8.30
N CYS A 27 -12.59 4.45 7.72
CA CYS A 27 -11.32 5.06 8.10
C CYS A 27 -11.18 6.52 7.62
N ASP A 28 -10.35 7.30 8.31
CA ASP A 28 -9.90 8.62 7.84
C ASP A 28 -8.74 8.51 6.83
N ALA A 29 -7.86 7.53 7.06
CA ALA A 29 -6.68 7.27 6.23
C ALA A 29 -6.34 5.77 6.23
N VAL A 30 -5.64 5.34 5.18
CA VAL A 30 -5.01 4.01 5.07
C VAL A 30 -3.50 4.17 5.15
N ILE A 31 -2.86 3.38 6.02
CA ILE A 31 -1.40 3.20 6.02
C ILE A 31 -1.11 1.80 5.48
N ALA A 32 -0.60 1.73 4.25
CA ALA A 32 -0.39 0.49 3.51
C ALA A 32 1.08 0.06 3.55
N ASP A 33 1.34 -1.16 3.98
CA ASP A 33 2.64 -1.81 3.83
C ASP A 33 2.80 -2.34 2.41
N LEU A 34 3.60 -1.65 1.59
CA LEU A 34 3.95 -2.05 0.23
C LEU A 34 5.38 -2.63 0.18
N SER A 35 5.80 -3.29 1.27
CA SER A 35 7.02 -4.10 1.30
C SER A 35 6.97 -5.24 0.28
N PRO A 36 8.14 -5.69 -0.23
CA PRO A 36 8.19 -6.81 -1.15
C PRO A 36 7.53 -8.07 -0.56
N PHE A 37 6.56 -8.64 -1.27
CA PHE A 37 5.80 -9.81 -0.84
C PHE A 37 5.85 -10.91 -1.90
N ARG A 38 6.50 -12.04 -1.57
CA ARG A 38 6.72 -13.18 -2.49
C ARG A 38 7.44 -12.80 -3.80
N GLY A 39 8.24 -11.75 -3.77
CA GLY A 39 8.94 -11.19 -4.93
C GLY A 39 9.38 -9.77 -4.64
N HIS A 40 9.64 -8.97 -5.68
CA HIS A 40 9.89 -7.53 -5.55
C HIS A 40 8.62 -6.69 -5.51
N GLU A 41 7.50 -7.26 -5.92
CA GLU A 41 6.19 -6.61 -5.97
C GLU A 41 5.52 -6.57 -4.58
N PRO A 42 4.68 -5.56 -4.29
CA PRO A 42 3.83 -5.53 -3.11
C PRO A 42 2.75 -6.63 -3.11
N ASP A 43 2.12 -6.85 -1.95
CA ASP A 43 0.94 -7.71 -1.86
C ASP A 43 -0.23 -7.17 -2.69
N CYS A 44 -0.89 -8.04 -3.45
CA CYS A 44 -2.00 -7.65 -4.31
C CYS A 44 -3.29 -7.38 -3.53
N GLY A 45 -3.45 -7.97 -2.34
CA GLY A 45 -4.53 -7.65 -1.41
C GLY A 45 -4.41 -6.21 -0.92
N THR A 46 -3.22 -5.83 -0.43
CA THR A 46 -2.94 -4.45 -0.04
C THR A 46 -3.07 -3.46 -1.21
N ALA A 47 -2.62 -3.84 -2.42
CA ALA A 47 -2.81 -3.02 -3.62
C ALA A 47 -4.30 -2.78 -3.95
N PHE A 48 -5.16 -3.79 -3.77
CA PHE A 48 -6.60 -3.65 -3.93
C PHE A 48 -7.18 -2.64 -2.93
N GLU A 49 -6.76 -2.72 -1.66
CA GLU A 49 -7.22 -1.84 -0.59
C GLU A 49 -6.78 -0.39 -0.80
N VAL A 50 -5.53 -0.18 -1.27
CA VAL A 50 -5.02 1.13 -1.71
C VAL A 50 -5.88 1.71 -2.82
N GLY A 51 -6.17 0.94 -3.87
CA GLY A 51 -7.03 1.38 -4.96
C GLY A 51 -8.45 1.73 -4.50
N TYR A 52 -9.00 0.96 -3.55
CA TYR A 52 -10.33 1.22 -2.99
C TYR A 52 -10.36 2.52 -2.17
N ALA A 53 -9.33 2.75 -1.34
CA ALA A 53 -9.17 3.97 -0.56
C ALA A 53 -9.02 5.20 -1.46
N ALA A 54 -8.20 5.09 -2.52
CA ALA A 54 -8.01 6.15 -3.51
C ALA A 54 -9.33 6.51 -4.21
N ALA A 55 -10.13 5.52 -4.63
CA ALA A 55 -11.43 5.75 -5.26
C ALA A 55 -12.44 6.45 -4.33
N LEU A 56 -12.27 6.33 -3.01
CA LEU A 56 -13.08 7.01 -1.99
C LEU A 56 -12.51 8.36 -1.56
N ASN A 57 -11.43 8.85 -2.19
CA ASN A 57 -10.70 10.07 -1.81
C ASN A 57 -10.21 10.06 -0.35
N LYS A 58 -9.80 8.88 0.16
CA LYS A 58 -9.16 8.76 1.48
C LYS A 58 -7.70 9.19 1.39
N MET A 59 -7.13 9.64 2.51
CA MET A 59 -5.68 9.82 2.61
C MET A 59 -5.01 8.44 2.56
N VAL A 60 -4.09 8.24 1.62
CA VAL A 60 -3.32 7.00 1.48
C VAL A 60 -1.86 7.30 1.79
N LEU A 61 -1.30 6.59 2.76
CA LEU A 61 0.11 6.67 3.12
C LEU A 61 0.71 5.29 2.88
N THR A 62 1.84 5.22 2.18
CA THR A 62 2.48 3.95 1.85
C THR A 62 3.86 3.89 2.46
N PHE A 63 4.26 2.73 2.95
CA PHE A 63 5.64 2.50 3.36
C PHE A 63 6.17 1.21 2.75
N THR A 64 7.49 1.07 2.65
CA THR A 64 8.10 -0.16 2.16
C THR A 64 9.48 -0.36 2.80
N SER A 65 9.80 -1.61 3.13
CA SER A 65 11.13 -1.98 3.61
C SER A 65 12.23 -1.87 2.54
N ASP A 66 11.88 -1.76 1.26
CA ASP A 66 12.82 -1.61 0.15
C ASP A 66 12.41 -0.47 -0.79
N ARG A 67 13.02 0.70 -0.60
CA ARG A 67 12.72 1.95 -1.32
C ARG A 67 13.53 2.14 -2.60
N ARG A 68 14.38 1.17 -2.97
CA ARG A 68 15.09 1.18 -4.26
C ARG A 68 14.08 1.20 -5.39
N ASN A 69 14.41 1.86 -6.51
CA ASN A 69 13.50 1.87 -7.65
C ASN A 69 13.33 0.47 -8.25
N MET A 70 12.25 0.22 -9.00
CA MET A 70 11.98 -1.13 -9.54
C MET A 70 13.14 -1.68 -10.39
N ARG A 71 13.79 -0.85 -11.21
CA ARG A 71 14.92 -1.29 -12.04
C ARG A 71 16.16 -1.64 -11.21
N GLU A 72 16.38 -0.99 -10.07
CA GLU A 72 17.41 -1.39 -9.10
C GLU A 72 17.07 -2.71 -8.40
N LYS A 73 15.79 -2.96 -8.10
CA LYS A 73 15.32 -4.22 -7.51
C LYS A 73 15.53 -5.39 -8.46
N TYR A 74 15.10 -5.24 -9.71
CA TYR A 74 15.22 -6.25 -10.76
C TYR A 74 16.61 -6.30 -11.42
N GLY A 75 17.43 -5.26 -11.25
CA GLY A 75 18.76 -5.13 -11.85
C GLY A 75 18.76 -4.88 -13.37
N SER A 76 17.60 -4.57 -13.97
CA SER A 76 17.42 -4.46 -15.42
C SER A 76 16.13 -3.69 -15.76
N GLU A 77 15.97 -3.30 -17.04
CA GLU A 77 14.71 -2.75 -17.58
C GLU A 77 13.66 -3.83 -17.88
N VAL A 78 14.03 -5.10 -17.79
CA VAL A 78 13.16 -6.26 -17.98
C VAL A 78 13.44 -7.32 -16.91
N ASP A 79 12.42 -8.10 -16.55
CA ASP A 79 12.58 -9.24 -15.65
C ASP A 79 13.15 -10.48 -16.36
N LYS A 80 13.23 -11.59 -15.63
CA LYS A 80 13.74 -12.89 -16.14
C LYS A 80 12.93 -13.47 -17.30
N ASP A 81 11.68 -13.03 -17.47
CA ASP A 81 10.76 -13.50 -18.51
C ASP A 81 10.58 -12.46 -19.62
N ASN A 82 11.46 -11.43 -19.66
CA ASN A 82 11.46 -10.34 -20.62
C ASN A 82 10.22 -9.43 -20.56
N LEU A 83 9.55 -9.37 -19.39
CA LEU A 83 8.49 -8.39 -19.12
C LEU A 83 9.12 -7.07 -18.67
N ARG A 84 8.56 -5.95 -19.12
CA ARG A 84 9.10 -4.62 -18.86
C ARG A 84 8.97 -4.24 -17.39
N VAL A 85 10.06 -3.72 -16.83
CA VAL A 85 10.12 -3.13 -15.48
C VAL A 85 9.96 -1.62 -15.61
N GLU A 86 9.06 -1.04 -14.81
CA GLU A 86 8.77 0.39 -14.84
C GLU A 86 10.01 1.23 -14.51
N GLY A 87 10.18 2.33 -15.26
CA GLY A 87 11.36 3.20 -15.22
C GLY A 87 11.11 4.59 -14.65
N PHE A 88 10.12 4.74 -13.77
CA PHE A 88 9.70 6.05 -13.24
C PHE A 88 10.47 6.50 -11.98
N GLY A 89 11.48 5.74 -11.55
CA GLY A 89 12.20 6.00 -10.30
C GLY A 89 11.39 5.66 -9.04
N LEU A 90 10.28 4.95 -9.18
CA LEU A 90 9.42 4.51 -8.07
C LEU A 90 9.79 3.10 -7.58
N PRO A 91 9.54 2.78 -6.30
CA PRO A 91 9.90 1.48 -5.71
C PRO A 91 8.96 0.33 -6.10
N PHE A 92 7.77 0.62 -6.59
CA PHE A 92 6.75 -0.36 -6.99
C PHE A 92 5.89 0.24 -8.10
N ASN A 93 4.90 -0.52 -8.58
CA ASN A 93 4.00 -0.12 -9.65
C ASN A 93 3.44 1.31 -9.45
N LEU A 94 3.49 2.11 -10.52
CA LEU A 94 3.08 3.52 -10.49
C LEU A 94 1.66 3.76 -9.98
N MET A 95 0.73 2.80 -10.12
CA MET A 95 -0.65 2.96 -9.67
C MET A 95 -0.79 3.09 -8.15
N LEU A 96 0.26 2.72 -7.41
CA LEU A 96 0.32 2.78 -5.95
C LEU A 96 0.98 4.06 -5.42
N TYR A 97 1.34 4.99 -6.31
CA TYR A 97 1.93 6.28 -5.96
C TYR A 97 0.99 7.42 -6.35
N ASP A 98 0.54 8.20 -5.37
CA ASP A 98 -0.39 9.32 -5.54
C ASP A 98 0.28 10.71 -5.41
N GLY A 99 1.60 10.74 -5.21
CA GLY A 99 2.38 11.96 -4.98
C GLY A 99 2.86 12.13 -3.53
N VAL A 100 2.25 11.44 -2.56
CA VAL A 100 2.74 11.44 -1.17
C VAL A 100 4.05 10.66 -1.07
N GLU A 101 4.94 11.07 -0.17
CA GLU A 101 6.21 10.37 0.09
C GLU A 101 5.97 8.89 0.41
N VAL A 102 6.81 8.01 -0.15
CA VAL A 102 6.87 6.59 0.24
C VAL A 102 7.76 6.46 1.48
N PHE A 103 7.14 6.16 2.60
CA PHE A 103 7.77 6.10 3.91
C PHE A 103 8.63 4.84 4.10
N ASP A 104 9.48 4.85 5.11
CA ASP A 104 10.38 3.74 5.45
C ASP A 104 9.82 2.75 6.47
N SER A 105 8.74 3.15 7.14
CA SER A 105 8.16 2.41 8.25
C SER A 105 6.72 2.85 8.48
N PHE A 106 5.97 2.03 9.21
CA PHE A 106 4.65 2.41 9.70
C PHE A 106 4.74 3.67 10.57
N GLU A 107 5.77 3.78 11.41
CA GLU A 107 5.94 4.88 12.34
C GLU A 107 6.15 6.23 11.64
N SER A 108 6.92 6.28 10.55
CA SER A 108 7.12 7.53 9.79
C SER A 108 5.85 7.93 9.03
N ALA A 109 5.15 6.96 8.42
CA ALA A 109 3.83 7.21 7.83
C ALA A 109 2.81 7.71 8.87
N PHE A 110 2.78 7.09 10.06
CA PHE A 110 1.87 7.50 11.12
C PHE A 110 2.19 8.88 11.69
N LYS A 111 3.48 9.26 11.79
CA LYS A 111 3.87 10.65 12.12
C LYS A 111 3.36 11.64 11.09
N TYR A 112 3.45 11.31 9.80
CA TYR A 112 2.90 12.15 8.74
C TYR A 112 1.38 12.31 8.88
N PHE A 113 0.67 11.22 9.18
CA PHE A 113 -0.76 11.27 9.47
C PHE A 113 -1.09 12.23 10.61
N LEU A 114 -0.42 12.11 11.76
CA LEU A 114 -0.67 12.98 12.92
C LEU A 114 -0.43 14.47 12.64
N ALA A 115 0.54 14.79 11.77
CA ALA A 115 0.86 16.17 11.40
C ALA A 115 -0.16 16.78 10.42
N ASN A 116 -0.76 15.97 9.54
CA ASN A 116 -1.60 16.44 8.44
C ASN A 116 -3.10 16.18 8.65
N PHE A 117 -3.46 15.39 9.66
CA PHE A 117 -4.85 15.10 10.03
C PHE A 117 -5.06 15.38 11.52
N PRO A 118 -5.02 16.66 11.94
CA PRO A 118 -5.24 17.01 13.34
C PRO A 118 -6.66 16.59 13.76
N SER A 119 -6.77 16.03 14.96
CA SER A 119 -8.07 15.76 15.57
C SER A 119 -8.87 17.07 15.61
N LYS A 120 -10.11 17.02 15.13
CA LYS A 120 -11.08 18.09 15.40
C LYS A 120 -11.33 18.22 16.89
#